data_AF-A0AAU2TBV0-F1
#
_entry.id   AF-A0AAU2TBV0-F1
#
_cell.length_a   1.000
_cell.length_b   1.000
_cell.length_c   1.000
_cell.angle_alpha   90.00
_cell.angle_beta   90.00
_cell.angle_gamma   90.00
#
_symmetry.space_group_name_H-M   'P 1'
#
loop_
_entity.id
_entity.type
_entity.pdbx_description
1 polymer ?
#
loop_
_entity_poly.entity_id
_entity_poly.type
_entity_poly.pdbx_seq_one_letter_code
_entity_poly.pdbx_strand_id
1 'polypeptide(L)'
;MAAAEEAAAAGRRNAALTLASDTSKHVLTLTTAVVTITISLAKDIVADATPSDLVWLQLAWLAHAISVLTGVGTLLALAGTVSGSDDTTSIYSTNIRLPAALQMTFFALGLAFVVVFGVLAI
;
A
#
# COMPACT_ATOMS: atom_id res chain seq x y z
N MET A 1 9.72 27.77 28.00
CA MET A 1 9.22 27.93 26.63
C MET A 1 9.75 26.82 25.72
N ALA A 2 11.06 26.57 25.66
CA ALA A 2 11.67 25.49 24.87
C ALA A 2 11.08 24.08 25.13
N ALA A 3 10.89 23.67 26.40
CA ALA A 3 10.36 22.34 26.73
C ALA A 3 8.90 22.11 26.24
N ALA A 4 8.09 23.17 26.16
CA ALA A 4 6.72 23.07 25.67
C ALA A 4 6.67 22.93 24.13
N GLU A 5 7.60 23.60 23.44
CA GLU A 5 7.76 23.51 21.99
C GLU A 5 8.26 22.12 21.56
N GLU A 6 9.20 21.55 22.33
CA GLU A 6 9.73 20.20 22.12
C GLU A 6 8.65 19.12 22.33
N ALA A 7 7.86 19.22 23.40
CA ALA A 7 6.72 18.33 23.64
C ALA A 7 5.66 18.41 22.52
N ALA A 8 5.37 19.61 22.02
CA ALA A 8 4.44 19.81 20.92
C ALA A 8 4.99 19.26 19.58
N ALA A 9 6.30 19.35 19.35
CA ALA A 9 6.95 18.76 18.18
C ALA A 9 6.91 17.22 18.20
N ALA A 10 7.22 16.61 19.34
CA ALA A 10 7.13 15.16 19.53
C ALA A 10 5.69 14.65 19.34
N GLY A 11 4.69 15.36 19.88
CA GLY A 11 3.27 15.04 19.68
C GLY A 11 2.85 15.03 18.20
N ARG A 12 3.26 16.05 17.42
CA ARG A 12 3.01 16.11 15.98
C ARG A 12 3.68 14.96 15.21
N ARG A 13 4.92 14.59 15.58
CA ARG A 13 5.65 13.48 14.95
C ARG A 13 4.92 12.15 15.16
N ASN A 14 4.49 11.86 16.39
CA ASN A 14 3.76 10.63 16.70
C ASN A 14 2.43 10.55 15.95
N ALA A 15 1.66 11.65 15.90
CA ALA A 15 0.41 11.71 15.15
C ALA A 15 0.62 11.40 13.66
N ALA A 16 1.66 11.96 13.04
CA ALA A 16 1.99 11.70 11.65
C ALA A 16 2.41 10.23 11.40
N LEU A 17 3.18 9.61 12.31
CA LEU A 17 3.54 8.19 12.21
C LEU A 17 2.32 7.27 12.33
N THR A 18 1.39 7.58 13.25
CA THR A 18 0.12 6.85 13.39
C THR A 18 -0.73 6.95 12.11
N LEU A 19 -0.91 8.17 11.58
CA LEU A 19 -1.66 8.39 10.34
C LEU A 19 -1.04 7.62 9.15
N ALA A 20 0.29 7.63 9.02
CA ALA A 20 0.99 6.88 7.98
C ALA A 20 0.79 5.37 8.13
N SER A 21 0.88 4.85 9.36
CA SER A 21 0.65 3.43 9.68
C SER A 21 -0.78 3.02 9.31
N ASP A 22 -1.78 3.80 9.74
CA ASP A 22 -3.19 3.48 9.50
C ASP A 22 -3.55 3.55 8.02
N THR A 23 -2.99 4.52 7.30
CA THR A 23 -3.14 4.62 5.84
C THR A 23 -2.58 3.36 5.15
N SER A 24 -1.37 2.93 5.52
CA SER A 24 -0.78 1.72 4.92
C SER A 24 -1.61 0.46 5.23
N LYS A 25 -2.15 0.34 6.44
CA LYS A 25 -3.07 -0.76 6.82
C LYS A 25 -4.34 -0.75 5.99
N HIS A 26 -4.97 0.40 5.78
CA HIS A 26 -6.16 0.51 4.93
C HIS A 26 -5.89 0.03 3.50
N VAL A 27 -4.75 0.42 2.91
CA VAL A 27 -4.36 -0.04 1.57
C VAL A 27 -4.13 -1.55 1.55
N LEU A 28 -3.52 -2.13 2.59
CA LEU A 28 -3.36 -3.59 2.70
C LEU A 28 -4.73 -4.28 2.75
N THR A 29 -5.65 -3.82 3.59
CA THR A 29 -7.02 -4.38 3.68
C THR A 29 -7.76 -4.31 2.36
N LEU A 30 -7.75 -3.16 1.69
CA LEU A 30 -8.39 -2.99 0.39
C LEU A 30 -7.76 -3.90 -0.67
N THR A 31 -6.42 -3.98 -0.70
CA THR A 31 -5.70 -4.86 -1.63
C THR A 31 -6.10 -6.32 -1.41
N THR A 32 -6.12 -6.78 -0.16
CA THR A 32 -6.56 -8.15 0.17
C THR A 32 -8.00 -8.39 -0.27
N ALA A 33 -8.93 -7.46 0.00
CA ALA A 33 -10.31 -7.61 -0.40
C ALA A 33 -10.46 -7.76 -1.93
N VAL A 34 -9.81 -6.89 -2.71
CA VAL A 34 -9.82 -6.96 -4.18
C VAL A 34 -9.24 -8.28 -4.68
N VAL A 35 -8.08 -8.70 -4.16
CA VAL A 35 -7.43 -9.95 -4.55
C VAL A 35 -8.30 -11.16 -4.19
N THR A 36 -8.87 -11.20 -2.99
CA THR A 36 -9.75 -12.30 -2.57
C THR A 36 -10.97 -12.40 -3.49
N ILE A 37 -11.66 -11.30 -3.76
CA ILE A 37 -12.85 -11.30 -4.63
C ILE A 37 -12.49 -11.76 -6.04
N THR A 38 -11.43 -11.20 -6.63
CA THR A 38 -11.03 -11.53 -8.00
C THR A 38 -10.55 -12.97 -8.15
N ILE A 39 -9.88 -13.54 -7.13
CA ILE A 39 -9.51 -14.97 -7.12
C ILE A 39 -10.75 -15.85 -6.94
N SER A 40 -11.67 -15.48 -6.05
CA SER A 40 -12.91 -16.24 -5.83
C SER A 40 -13.75 -16.34 -7.11
N LEU A 41 -13.79 -15.28 -7.91
CA LEU A 41 -14.51 -15.23 -9.18
C LEU A 41 -13.67 -15.66 -10.38
N ALA A 42 -12.40 -16.04 -10.20
CA ALA A 42 -11.47 -16.24 -11.31
C ALA A 42 -11.95 -17.28 -12.32
N LYS A 43 -12.65 -18.34 -11.88
CA LYS A 43 -13.16 -19.38 -12.78
C LYS A 43 -14.29 -18.87 -13.68
N ASP A 44 -15.18 -18.05 -13.13
CA ASP A 44 -16.29 -17.46 -13.88
C ASP A 44 -15.76 -16.38 -14.84
N ILE A 45 -14.76 -15.62 -14.39
CA ILE A 45 -14.08 -14.58 -15.18
C ILE A 45 -13.33 -15.17 -16.39
N VAL A 46 -12.65 -16.30 -16.21
CA VAL A 46 -11.80 -16.90 -17.26
C VAL A 46 -12.63 -17.64 -18.32
N ALA A 47 -13.88 -17.99 -18.04
CA ALA A 47 -14.73 -18.75 -18.95
C ALA A 47 -15.05 -18.00 -20.25
N ASP A 48 -15.26 -16.69 -20.17
CA ASP A 48 -15.70 -15.85 -21.30
C ASP A 48 -14.63 -14.86 -21.79
N ALA A 49 -13.49 -14.74 -21.07
CA ALA A 49 -12.44 -13.78 -21.39
C ALA A 49 -11.45 -14.29 -22.45
N THR A 50 -10.99 -13.38 -23.33
CA THR A 50 -9.93 -13.73 -24.29
C THR A 50 -8.57 -13.85 -23.59
N PRO A 51 -7.61 -14.62 -24.14
CA PRO A 51 -6.26 -14.73 -23.56
C PRO A 51 -5.55 -13.39 -23.37
N SER A 52 -5.81 -12.41 -24.23
CA SER A 52 -5.29 -11.04 -24.12
C SER A 52 -5.86 -10.28 -22.92
N ASP A 53 -7.12 -10.50 -22.57
CA ASP A 53 -7.76 -9.82 -21.44
C ASP A 53 -7.20 -10.37 -20.13
N LEU A 54 -6.99 -11.68 -20.05
CA LEU A 54 -6.43 -12.35 -18.88
C LEU A 54 -5.03 -11.84 -18.49
N VAL A 55 -4.26 -11.30 -19.43
CA VAL A 55 -2.97 -10.66 -19.14
C VAL A 55 -3.15 -9.46 -18.19
N TRP A 56 -4.20 -8.66 -18.37
CA TRP A 56 -4.49 -7.54 -17.48
C TRP A 56 -4.81 -8.00 -16.06
N LEU A 57 -5.57 -9.09 -15.92
CA LEU A 57 -5.87 -9.68 -14.62
C LEU A 57 -4.61 -10.23 -13.93
N GLN A 58 -3.73 -10.91 -14.66
CA GLN A 58 -2.46 -11.40 -14.14
C GLN A 58 -1.54 -10.26 -13.69
N LEU A 59 -1.42 -9.19 -14.50
CA LEU A 59 -0.66 -8.00 -14.14
C LEU A 59 -1.25 -7.31 -12.91
N ALA A 60 -2.58 -7.28 -12.79
CA ALA A 60 -3.25 -6.73 -11.62
C ALA A 60 -2.87 -7.46 -10.33
N TRP A 61 -2.91 -8.80 -10.35
CA TRP A 61 -2.53 -9.62 -9.20
C TRP A 61 -1.06 -9.46 -8.83
N LEU A 62 -0.15 -9.42 -9.81
CA LEU A 62 1.27 -9.16 -9.56
C LEU A 62 1.49 -7.76 -8.97
N ALA A 63 0.81 -6.75 -9.49
CA ALA A 63 0.89 -5.39 -8.96
C ALA A 63 0.37 -5.32 -7.51
N HIS A 64 -0.76 -5.94 -7.21
CA HIS A 64 -1.30 -6.02 -5.86
C HIS A 64 -0.38 -6.80 -4.91
N ALA A 65 0.28 -7.87 -5.35
CA ALA A 65 1.24 -8.60 -4.54
C ALA A 65 2.45 -7.71 -4.16
N ILE A 66 2.99 -6.95 -5.12
CA ILE A 66 4.08 -5.99 -4.86
C ILE A 66 3.62 -4.89 -3.89
N SER A 67 2.39 -4.38 -4.06
CA SER A 67 1.78 -3.42 -3.12
C SER A 67 1.73 -3.97 -1.69
N VAL A 68 1.33 -5.24 -1.50
CA VAL A 68 1.29 -5.86 -0.16
C VAL A 68 2.69 -5.93 0.46
N LEU A 69 3.68 -6.46 -0.28
CA LEU A 69 5.04 -6.61 0.24
C LEU A 69 5.67 -5.26 0.61
N THR A 70 5.51 -4.26 -0.25
CA THR A 70 6.01 -2.91 0.01
C THR A 70 5.25 -2.23 1.15
N GLY A 71 3.95 -2.50 1.31
CA GLY A 71 3.18 -1.99 2.45
C GLY A 71 3.58 -2.59 3.79
N VAL A 72 3.84 -3.89 3.86
CA VAL A 72 4.43 -4.52 5.05
C VAL A 72 5.81 -3.91 5.36
N GLY A 73 6.62 -3.68 4.31
CA GLY A 73 7.90 -2.97 4.43
C GLY A 73 7.76 -1.55 5.00
N THR A 74 6.77 -0.78 4.55
CA THR A 74 6.44 0.55 5.10
C THR A 74 6.12 0.48 6.58
N LEU A 75 5.28 -0.47 7.01
CA LEU A 75 4.93 -0.65 8.41
C LEU A 75 6.16 -1.01 9.27
N LEU A 76 7.05 -1.88 8.76
CA LEU A 76 8.31 -2.21 9.43
C LEU A 76 9.25 -1.00 9.54
N ALA A 77 9.36 -0.19 8.48
CA ALA A 77 10.17 1.03 8.50
C ALA A 77 9.63 2.09 9.47
N LEU A 78 8.30 2.24 9.55
CA LEU A 78 7.63 3.09 10.53
C LEU A 78 7.88 2.60 11.95
N ALA A 79 7.78 1.29 12.20
CA ALA A 79 8.07 0.70 13.52
C ALA A 79 9.53 0.92 13.95
N GLY A 80 10.48 0.78 13.01
CA GLY A 80 11.89 1.09 13.27
C GLY A 80 12.13 2.56 13.62
N THR A 81 11.36 3.47 13.01
CA THR A 81 11.44 4.92 13.30
C THR A 81 10.90 5.27 14.69
N VAL A 82 9.88 4.57 15.17
CA VAL A 82 9.36 4.74 16.53
C VAL A 82 10.33 4.22 17.60
N SER A 83 11.08 3.16 17.28
CA SER A 83 12.04 2.54 18.22
C SER A 83 13.42 3.23 18.26
N GLY A 84 13.72 4.13 17.30
CA GLY A 84 15.02 4.80 17.21
C GLY A 84 15.19 5.91 18.25
N SER A 85 16.36 5.99 18.88
CA SER A 85 16.74 7.04 19.82
C SER A 85 17.21 8.34 19.15
N ASP A 86 17.38 8.35 17.83
CA ASP A 86 17.87 9.50 17.07
C ASP A 86 16.72 10.43 16.68
N ASP A 87 16.65 11.57 17.38
CA ASP A 87 15.66 12.62 17.21
C ASP A 87 15.72 13.32 15.83
N THR A 88 16.72 12.98 15.01
CA THR A 88 16.94 13.50 13.66
C THR A 88 16.24 12.69 12.56
N THR A 89 15.67 11.52 12.89
CA THR A 89 15.05 10.65 11.89
C THR A 89 13.68 11.20 11.49
N SER A 90 13.67 12.00 10.43
CA SER A 90 12.46 12.54 9.82
C SER A 90 11.59 11.43 9.22
N ILE A 91 10.27 11.54 9.36
CA ILE A 91 9.26 10.67 8.74
C ILE A 91 9.41 10.66 7.20
N TYR A 92 10.04 11.70 6.65
CA TYR A 92 10.38 11.81 5.23
C TYR A 92 11.65 11.07 4.83
N SER A 93 12.22 10.25 5.72
CA SER A 93 13.38 9.44 5.39
C SER A 93 13.07 8.56 4.18
N THR A 94 14.05 8.45 3.28
CA THR A 94 13.91 7.66 2.05
C THR A 94 13.51 6.21 2.33
N ASN A 95 13.86 5.70 3.52
CA ASN A 95 13.53 4.36 3.97
C ASN A 95 12.03 4.12 4.24
N ILE A 96 11.28 5.16 4.62
CA ILE A 96 9.81 5.09 4.74
C ILE A 96 9.14 5.50 3.42
N ARG A 97 9.66 6.58 2.80
CA ARG A 97 9.03 7.17 1.62
C ARG A 97 9.04 6.26 0.40
N LEU A 98 10.15 5.54 0.17
CA LEU A 98 10.29 4.66 -0.99
C LEU A 98 9.29 3.48 -0.94
N PRO A 99 9.22 2.65 0.13
CA PRO A 99 8.25 1.56 0.18
C PRO A 99 6.81 2.07 0.22
N ALA A 100 6.52 3.21 0.86
CA ALA A 100 5.17 3.78 0.87
C ALA A 100 4.72 4.27 -0.51
N ALA A 101 5.60 4.94 -1.26
CA ALA A 101 5.32 5.40 -2.62
C ALA A 101 5.14 4.22 -3.58
N LEU A 102 5.96 3.17 -3.44
CA LEU A 102 5.81 1.94 -4.21
C LEU A 102 4.48 1.26 -3.90
N GLN A 103 4.12 1.10 -2.62
CA GLN A 103 2.84 0.54 -2.21
C GLN A 103 1.67 1.26 -2.89
N MET A 104 1.62 2.59 -2.79
CA MET A 104 0.54 3.39 -3.36
C MET A 104 0.48 3.28 -4.89
N THR A 105 1.63 3.33 -5.55
CA THR A 105 1.71 3.25 -7.01
C THR A 105 1.25 1.88 -7.51
N PHE A 106 1.74 0.81 -6.90
CA PHE A 106 1.37 -0.55 -7.29
C PHE A 106 -0.08 -0.90 -6.92
N PHE A 107 -0.61 -0.38 -5.82
CA PHE A 107 -2.03 -0.48 -5.51
C PHE A 107 -2.89 0.19 -6.59
N ALA A 108 -2.56 1.43 -6.96
CA ALA A 108 -3.30 2.17 -7.98
C ALA A 108 -3.22 1.50 -9.35
N LEU A 109 -2.03 1.02 -9.75
CA LEU A 109 -1.86 0.27 -10.99
C LEU A 109 -2.63 -1.05 -10.98
N GLY A 110 -2.55 -1.82 -9.90
CA GLY A 110 -3.31 -3.07 -9.75
C GLY A 110 -4.81 -2.82 -9.88
N LEU A 111 -5.33 -1.79 -9.19
CA LEU A 111 -6.73 -1.42 -9.27
C LEU A 111 -7.13 -0.99 -10.69
N ALA A 112 -6.30 -0.18 -11.36
CA ALA A 112 -6.55 0.23 -12.74
C ALA A 112 -6.59 -0.98 -13.69
N PHE A 113 -5.69 -1.95 -13.52
CA PHE A 113 -5.68 -3.17 -14.32
C PHE A 113 -6.91 -4.05 -14.07
N VAL A 114 -7.38 -4.18 -12.82
CA VAL A 114 -8.66 -4.87 -12.52
C VAL A 114 -9.83 -4.18 -13.23
N VAL A 115 -9.88 -2.84 -13.21
CA VAL A 115 -10.96 -2.08 -13.86
C VAL A 115 -10.90 -2.22 -15.39
N VAL A 116 -9.73 -2.06 -15.99
CA VAL A 116 -9.54 -2.22 -17.44
C VAL A 116 -9.93 -3.64 -17.87
N PHE A 117 -9.49 -4.65 -17.12
CA PHE A 117 -9.90 -6.02 -17.34
C PHE A 117 -11.43 -6.18 -17.30
N GLY A 118 -12.08 -5.65 -16.27
CA GLY A 118 -13.53 -5.72 -16.13
C GLY A 118 -14.30 -5.04 -17.27
N VAL A 119 -13.78 -3.94 -17.82
CA VAL A 119 -14.41 -3.25 -18.97
C VAL A 119 -14.21 -4.01 -20.28
N LEU A 120 -13.08 -4.70 -20.46
CA LEU A 120 -12.78 -5.46 -21.68
C LEU A 120 -13.45 -6.85 -21.70
N ALA A 121 -13.67 -7.44 -20.52
CA ALA A 121 -14.24 -8.78 -20.38
C ALA A 121 -15.79 -8.82 -20.40
N ILE A 122 -16.46 -7.66 -20.41
CA ILE A 122 -17.92 -7.51 -20.57
C ILE A 122 -18.23 -7.27 -22.05
#